data_AF-A0A7K7LLX0-F1
#
_entry.id   AF-A0A7K7LLX0-F1
#
_cell.length_a   1.000
_cell.length_b   1.000
_cell.length_c   1.000
_cell.angle_alpha   90.00
_cell.angle_beta   90.00
_cell.angle_gamma   90.00
#
_symmetry.space_group_name_H-M   'P 1'
#
loop_
_entity.id
_entity.type
_entity.pdbx_description
1 polymer ?
#
loop_
_entity_poly.entity_id
_entity_poly.type
_entity_poly.pdbx_seq_one_letter_code
_entity_poly.pdbx_strand_id
1 'polypeptide(L)'
;GQIIPERRFVEAINRQAYQYEMGDFPTEWEAWIRKKRKDPPTIEEILRNESYRQEMEQKVKDVYEKDKLLQAKEYKEGLVAEPVRTHIKGHASAPYFGKSEPSQDPASTANTFQPGSWIPPASGSNQPK
;
A
#
# COMPACT_ATOMS: atom_id res chain seq x y z
N GLY A 1 -25.65 38.07 -0.67
CA GLY A 1 -24.47 38.30 0.21
C GLY A 1 -23.54 37.13 0.08
N GLN A 2 -22.25 37.36 -0.17
CA GLN A 2 -21.27 36.29 -0.33
C GLN A 2 -20.79 35.84 1.06
N ILE A 3 -21.06 34.59 1.43
CA ILE A 3 -20.57 33.99 2.68
C ILE A 3 -19.08 33.66 2.51
N ILE A 4 -18.21 34.43 3.17
CA ILE A 4 -16.77 34.18 3.19
C ILE A 4 -16.52 33.08 4.23
N PRO A 5 -15.97 31.92 3.83
CA PRO A 5 -15.65 30.87 4.77
C PRO A 5 -14.49 31.30 5.68
N GLU A 6 -14.60 31.00 6.97
CA GLU A 6 -13.51 31.20 7.95
C GLU A 6 -12.21 30.56 7.43
N ARG A 7 -11.11 31.32 7.39
CA ARG A 7 -9.81 30.83 6.92
C ARG A 7 -8.97 30.43 8.13
N ARG A 8 -8.39 29.22 8.06
CA ARG A 8 -7.42 28.69 9.03
C ARG A 8 -6.15 28.37 8.27
N PHE A 9 -5.02 28.94 8.67
CA PHE A 9 -3.74 28.74 8.00
C PHE A 9 -2.61 28.67 9.03
N VAL A 10 -1.48 28.11 8.60
CA VAL A 10 -0.27 28.00 9.41
C VAL A 10 0.79 28.92 8.82
N GLU A 11 1.44 29.69 9.68
CA GLU A 11 2.59 30.50 9.30
C GLU A 11 3.88 29.71 9.56
N ALA A 12 4.69 29.58 8.52
CA ALA A 12 5.94 28.84 8.58
C ALA A 12 7.04 29.72 9.16
N ILE A 13 7.55 29.39 10.36
CA ILE A 13 8.57 30.19 11.03
C ILE A 13 9.99 29.82 10.54
N ASN A 14 10.25 28.53 10.29
CA ASN A 14 11.60 28.00 10.06
C ASN A 14 11.81 27.33 8.69
N ARG A 15 10.78 27.28 7.84
CA ARG A 15 10.80 26.61 6.53
C ARG A 15 9.99 27.38 5.51
N GLN A 16 10.26 27.16 4.23
CA GLN A 16 9.40 27.66 3.16
C GLN A 16 8.05 26.93 3.23
N ALA A 17 6.94 27.63 2.93
CA ALA A 17 5.59 27.07 3.07
C ALA A 17 5.35 25.79 2.24
N TYR A 18 6.10 25.59 1.15
CA TYR A 18 5.99 24.41 0.28
C TYR A 18 6.80 23.19 0.76
N GLN A 19 7.61 23.32 1.82
CA GLN A 19 8.45 22.23 2.33
C GLN A 19 7.76 21.36 3.37
N TYR A 20 6.48 21.60 3.64
CA TYR A 20 5.71 20.79 4.58
C TYR A 20 5.17 19.54 3.89
N GLU A 21 5.49 18.39 4.46
CA GLU A 21 4.98 17.09 4.05
C GLU A 21 3.88 16.59 5.00
N MET A 22 3.14 15.58 4.53
CA MET A 22 2.10 14.95 5.35
C MET A 22 2.76 14.23 6.54
N GLY A 23 2.46 14.67 7.75
CA GLY A 23 3.05 14.15 8.99
C GLY A 23 3.95 15.15 9.74
N ASP A 24 4.29 16.29 9.14
CA ASP A 24 5.04 17.36 9.83
C ASP A 24 4.22 18.08 10.90
N PHE A 25 2.89 18.07 10.78
CA PHE A 25 1.97 18.67 11.75
C PHE A 25 1.39 17.62 12.68
N PRO A 26 1.19 17.94 13.98
CA PRO A 26 0.37 17.11 14.84
C PRO A 26 -1.02 16.93 14.24
N THR A 27 -1.54 15.70 14.32
CA THR A 27 -2.80 15.29 13.68
C THR A 27 -3.99 16.15 14.10
N GLU A 28 -3.97 16.64 15.33
CA GLU A 28 -5.01 17.46 15.93
C GLU A 28 -5.06 18.85 15.29
N TRP A 29 -3.89 19.43 15.00
CA TRP A 29 -3.78 20.70 14.27
C TRP A 29 -4.24 20.53 12.83
N GLU A 30 -3.87 19.43 12.18
CA GLU A 30 -4.32 19.10 10.82
C GLU A 30 -5.85 18.99 10.76
N ALA A 31 -6.48 18.33 11.76
CA ALA A 31 -7.92 18.21 11.87
C ALA A 31 -8.61 19.57 12.05
N TRP A 32 -8.03 20.48 12.84
CA TRP A 32 -8.57 21.82 13.04
C TRP A 32 -8.45 22.71 11.79
N ILE A 33 -7.30 22.71 11.11
CA ILE A 33 -7.08 23.46 9.86
C ILE A 33 -8.02 22.96 8.76
N ARG A 34 -8.22 21.64 8.67
CA ARG A 34 -9.19 21.00 7.76
C ARG A 34 -10.65 21.16 8.18
N LYS A 35 -10.93 21.92 9.25
CA LYS A 35 -12.28 22.16 9.78
C LYS A 35 -13.04 20.90 10.18
N LYS A 36 -12.35 19.80 10.45
CA LYS A 36 -12.95 18.60 11.05
C LYS A 36 -13.31 18.84 12.52
N ARG A 37 -12.57 19.73 13.19
CA ARG A 37 -12.81 20.20 14.57
C ARG A 37 -13.18 21.67 14.58
N LYS A 38 -14.08 22.08 15.49
CA LYS A 38 -14.46 23.49 15.67
C LYS A 38 -13.36 24.27 16.40
N ASP A 39 -12.97 23.76 17.56
CA ASP A 39 -11.99 24.39 18.46
C ASP A 39 -10.57 23.92 18.19
N PRO A 40 -9.55 24.78 18.36
CA PRO A 40 -8.16 24.38 18.22
C PRO A 40 -7.76 23.38 19.31
N PRO A 41 -6.76 22.52 19.05
CA PRO A 41 -6.24 21.64 20.09
C PRO A 41 -5.50 22.42 21.18
N THR A 42 -5.48 21.88 22.39
CA THR A 42 -4.69 22.43 23.50
C THR A 42 -3.27 21.85 23.47
N ILE A 43 -2.27 22.61 23.92
CA ILE A 43 -0.88 22.16 23.99
C ILE A 43 -0.73 20.88 24.85
N GLU A 44 -1.47 20.77 25.94
CA GLU A 44 -1.49 19.56 26.78
C GLU A 44 -2.00 18.32 26.04
N GLU A 45 -2.96 18.49 25.13
CA GLU A 45 -3.50 17.40 24.30
C GLU A 45 -2.42 16.89 23.34
N ILE A 46 -1.68 17.81 22.71
CA ILE A 46 -0.57 17.48 21.81
C ILE A 46 0.51 16.70 22.58
N LEU A 47 0.93 17.20 23.74
CA LEU A 47 1.99 16.58 24.53
C LEU A 47 1.60 15.17 25.01
N ARG A 48 0.33 14.98 25.43
CA ARG A 48 -0.19 13.68 25.85
C ARG A 48 -0.23 12.68 24.70
N ASN A 49 -0.63 13.12 23.50
CA ASN A 49 -0.68 12.23 22.35
C ASN A 49 0.72 11.86 21.85
N GLU A 50 1.68 12.80 21.94
CA GLU A 50 3.08 12.51 21.67
C GLU A 50 3.67 11.49 22.65
N SER A 51 3.45 11.66 23.96
CA SER A 51 3.92 10.70 24.96
C SER A 51 3.29 9.32 24.76
N TYR A 52 1.98 9.28 24.46
CA TYR A 52 1.28 8.04 24.13
C TYR A 52 1.89 7.32 22.92
N ARG A 53 2.22 8.05 21.85
CA ARG A 53 2.88 7.47 20.67
C ARG A 53 4.25 6.89 21.01
N GLN A 54 5.05 7.59 21.81
CA GLN A 54 6.37 7.12 22.24
C GLN A 54 6.25 5.85 23.10
N GLU A 55 5.32 5.82 24.06
CA GLU A 55 5.05 4.63 24.88
C GLU A 55 4.60 3.44 24.04
N MET A 56 3.72 3.67 23.07
CA MET A 56 3.25 2.62 22.16
C MET A 56 4.39 2.08 21.29
N GLU A 57 5.27 2.95 20.79
CA GLU A 57 6.44 2.53 20.02
C GLU A 57 7.36 1.61 20.83
N GLN A 58 7.60 1.95 22.11
CA GLN A 58 8.37 1.09 23.02
C GLN A 58 7.69 -0.26 23.24
N LYS A 59 6.39 -0.27 23.55
CA LYS A 59 5.62 -1.51 23.74
C LYS A 59 5.62 -2.39 22.49
N VAL A 60 5.53 -1.80 21.30
CA VAL A 60 5.58 -2.55 20.03
C VAL A 60 6.95 -3.21 19.85
N LYS A 61 8.05 -2.50 20.15
CA LYS A 61 9.41 -3.08 20.10
C LYS A 61 9.55 -4.25 21.08
N ASP A 62 9.10 -4.08 22.31
CA ASP A 62 9.16 -5.13 23.34
C ASP A 62 8.39 -6.39 22.93
N VAL A 63 7.18 -6.21 22.38
CA VAL A 63 6.35 -7.32 21.90
C VAL A 63 7.02 -8.01 20.72
N TYR A 64 7.56 -7.24 19.78
CA TYR A 64 8.27 -7.78 18.61
C TYR A 64 9.50 -8.60 19.01
N GLU A 65 10.28 -8.14 20.00
CA GLU A 65 11.43 -8.88 20.51
C GLU A 65 11.03 -10.18 21.19
N LYS A 66 9.97 -10.14 22.02
CA LYS A 66 9.43 -11.34 22.67
C LYS A 66 8.90 -12.35 21.66
N ASP A 67 8.16 -11.88 20.66
CA ASP A 67 7.61 -12.72 19.59
C ASP A 67 8.73 -13.39 18.79
N LYS A 68 9.77 -12.63 18.42
CA LYS A 68 10.96 -13.16 17.73
C LYS A 68 11.67 -14.24 18.55
N LEU A 69 11.78 -14.06 19.87
CA LEU A 69 12.37 -15.06 20.76
C LEU A 69 11.53 -16.33 20.87
N LEU A 70 10.20 -16.21 20.92
CA LEU A 70 9.28 -17.35 20.92
C LEU A 70 9.36 -18.11 19.59
N GLN A 71 9.30 -17.39 18.48
CA GLN A 71 9.44 -17.96 17.14
C GLN A 71 10.77 -18.74 16.99
N ALA A 72 11.88 -18.21 17.52
CA ALA A 72 13.16 -18.90 17.51
C ALA A 72 13.17 -20.20 18.34
N LYS A 73 12.37 -20.30 19.40
CA LYS A 73 12.19 -21.55 20.16
C LYS A 73 11.34 -22.55 19.39
N GLU A 74 10.24 -22.09 18.80
CA GLU A 74 9.34 -22.93 17.99
C GLU A 74 10.06 -23.55 16.79
N TYR A 75 10.99 -22.82 16.15
CA TYR A 75 11.87 -23.39 15.10
C TYR A 75 12.79 -24.48 15.65
N LYS A 76 13.41 -24.28 16.83
CA LYS A 76 14.29 -25.29 17.45
C LYS A 76 13.52 -26.54 17.87
N GLU A 77 12.29 -26.37 18.34
CA GLU A 77 11.40 -27.46 18.74
C GLU A 77 10.72 -28.14 17.53
N GLY A 78 10.85 -27.57 16.32
CA GLY A 78 10.28 -28.10 15.08
C GLY A 78 8.76 -27.95 14.98
N LEU A 79 8.16 -27.11 15.84
CA LEU A 79 6.71 -26.83 15.83
C LEU A 79 6.31 -25.96 14.64
N VAL A 80 7.23 -25.12 14.15
CA VAL A 80 7.04 -24.26 12.99
C VAL A 80 8.17 -24.52 12.00
N ALA A 81 7.85 -24.60 10.71
CA ALA A 81 8.86 -24.74 9.66
C ALA A 81 9.61 -23.42 9.49
N GLU A 82 10.95 -23.47 9.49
CA GLU A 82 11.75 -22.30 9.13
C GLU A 82 11.29 -21.76 7.77
N PRO A 83 11.20 -20.42 7.60
CA PRO A 83 10.86 -19.82 6.33
C PRO A 83 12.03 -20.04 5.37
N VAL A 84 12.07 -21.22 4.75
CA VAL A 84 13.00 -21.52 3.68
C VAL A 84 12.62 -20.64 2.50
N ARG A 85 13.61 -20.03 1.86
CA ARG A 85 13.44 -19.29 0.61
C ARG A 85 12.96 -20.28 -0.46
N THR A 86 11.64 -20.38 -0.62
CA THR A 86 11.02 -21.35 -1.52
C THR A 86 11.37 -20.94 -2.96
N HIS A 87 12.09 -21.81 -3.66
CA HIS A 87 12.14 -21.71 -5.11
C HIS A 87 10.75 -22.11 -5.63
N ILE A 88 10.04 -21.18 -6.25
CA ILE A 88 8.72 -21.43 -6.84
C ILE A 88 8.91 -22.37 -8.02
N LYS A 89 8.96 -23.68 -7.75
CA LYS A 89 9.03 -24.73 -8.75
C LYS A 89 7.66 -25.39 -8.85
N GLY A 90 6.73 -24.70 -9.51
CA GLY A 90 5.37 -25.17 -9.76
C GLY A 90 5.02 -25.10 -11.25
N HIS A 91 3.82 -25.55 -11.62
CA HIS A 91 3.34 -25.51 -13.02
C HIS A 91 3.39 -24.10 -13.65
N ALA A 92 3.32 -23.04 -12.84
CA ALA A 92 3.43 -21.64 -13.27
C ALA A 92 4.86 -21.13 -13.51
N SER A 93 5.89 -21.93 -13.20
CA SER A 93 7.31 -21.59 -13.41
C SER A 93 7.87 -22.09 -14.75
N ALA A 94 7.03 -22.69 -15.59
CA ALA A 94 7.46 -23.16 -16.91
C ALA A 94 7.80 -21.95 -17.81
N PRO A 95 8.96 -21.96 -18.49
CA PRO A 95 9.27 -20.94 -19.48
C PRO A 95 8.22 -20.95 -20.59
N TYR A 96 7.70 -19.78 -20.94
CA TYR A 96 6.67 -19.62 -21.97
C TYR A 96 7.23 -19.99 -23.34
N PHE A 97 6.96 -21.21 -23.80
CA PHE A 97 7.17 -21.64 -25.19
C PHE A 97 5.85 -21.47 -25.98
N GLY A 98 5.42 -20.22 -26.15
CA GLY A 98 4.30 -19.86 -27.02
C GLY A 98 4.77 -18.89 -28.11
N LYS A 99 4.16 -18.95 -29.29
CA LYS A 99 4.36 -17.94 -30.34
C LYS A 99 3.89 -16.59 -29.78
N SER A 100 4.56 -15.49 -30.15
CA SER A 100 4.26 -14.13 -29.64
C SER A 100 2.88 -13.60 -30.03
N GLU A 101 2.24 -14.23 -31.02
CA GLU A 101 0.94 -13.82 -31.54
C GLU A 101 -0.17 -14.80 -31.09
N PRO A 102 -1.27 -14.29 -30.53
CA PRO A 102 -2.43 -15.10 -30.19
C PRO A 102 -3.09 -15.69 -31.46
N SER A 103 -2.96 -17.01 -31.65
CA SER A 103 -3.65 -17.75 -32.73
C SER A 103 -5.16 -17.77 -32.50
N GLN A 104 -5.97 -17.61 -33.55
CA GLN A 104 -7.43 -17.85 -33.47
C GLN A 104 -7.74 -19.31 -33.16
N ASP A 105 -6.97 -20.22 -33.75
CA ASP A 105 -7.23 -21.65 -33.66
C ASP A 105 -6.54 -22.24 -32.41
N PRO A 106 -7.24 -23.12 -31.66
CA PRO A 106 -6.63 -23.84 -30.55
C PRO A 106 -5.56 -24.81 -31.08
N ALA A 107 -4.43 -24.90 -30.39
CA ALA A 107 -3.36 -25.82 -30.72
C ALA A 107 -3.12 -26.78 -29.55
N SER A 108 -3.02 -28.09 -29.84
CA SER A 108 -2.67 -29.11 -28.84
C SER A 108 -1.35 -29.76 -29.24
N THR A 109 -0.31 -29.61 -28.41
CA THR A 109 0.97 -30.29 -28.60
C THR A 109 1.17 -31.27 -27.46
N ALA A 110 0.99 -32.57 -27.73
CA ALA A 110 1.17 -33.71 -26.82
C ALA A 110 0.58 -33.54 -25.40
N ASN A 111 1.27 -32.79 -24.53
CA ASN A 111 0.89 -32.54 -23.12
C ASN A 111 0.47 -31.08 -22.84
N THR A 112 0.28 -30.24 -23.85
CA THR A 112 -0.06 -28.81 -23.66
C THR A 112 -1.14 -28.36 -24.64
N PHE A 113 -2.26 -27.93 -24.09
CA PHE A 113 -3.35 -27.30 -24.82
C PHE A 113 -3.19 -25.77 -24.75
N GLN A 114 -3.13 -25.12 -25.92
CA GLN A 114 -3.13 -23.68 -26.08
C GLN A 114 -4.52 -23.26 -26.63
N PRO A 115 -5.37 -22.60 -25.82
CA PRO A 115 -6.64 -22.12 -26.31
C PRO A 115 -6.43 -20.99 -27.34
N GLY A 116 -7.26 -20.98 -28.38
CA GLY A 116 -7.31 -19.89 -29.34
C GLY A 116 -7.78 -18.59 -28.67
N SER A 117 -7.25 -17.45 -29.10
CA SER A 117 -7.66 -16.13 -28.64
C SER A 117 -8.57 -15.48 -29.66
N TRP A 118 -9.76 -15.06 -29.27
CA TRP A 118 -10.71 -14.41 -30.17
C TRP A 118 -10.26 -12.99 -30.54
N ILE A 119 -10.12 -12.66 -31.83
CA ILE A 119 -9.84 -11.31 -32.31
C ILE A 119 -11.15 -10.70 -32.85
N PRO A 120 -11.65 -9.59 -32.28
CA PRO A 120 -12.85 -8.94 -32.79
C PRO A 120 -12.64 -8.47 -34.24
N PRO A 121 -13.65 -8.58 -35.12
CA PRO A 121 -13.56 -8.00 -36.46
C PRO A 121 -13.39 -6.48 -36.36
N ALA A 122 -12.45 -5.92 -37.13
CA ALA A 122 -12.23 -4.48 -37.19
C ALA A 122 -13.54 -3.76 -37.53
N SER A 123 -13.93 -2.78 -36.73
CA SER A 123 -15.13 -1.96 -36.95
C SER A 123 -15.09 -1.35 -38.35
N GLY A 124 -16.12 -1.62 -39.15
CA GLY A 124 -16.21 -1.34 -40.57
C GLY A 124 -15.84 0.09 -40.98
N SER A 125 -15.03 0.15 -42.03
CA SER A 125 -14.75 1.31 -42.85
C SER A 125 -16.01 1.96 -43.42
N ASN A 126 -16.20 3.26 -43.17
CA ASN A 126 -17.01 4.12 -44.03
C ASN A 126 -16.36 4.16 -45.42
N GLN A 127 -17.05 3.67 -46.44
CA GLN A 127 -16.75 3.89 -47.85
C GLN A 127 -17.61 5.04 -48.36
N PRO A 128 -17.06 6.05 -49.06
CA PRO A 128 -17.85 7.11 -49.68
C PRO A 128 -18.49 6.61 -50.98
N LYS A 129 -19.70 7.08 -51.28
CA LYS A 129 -20.23 7.19 -52.64
C LYS A 129 -20.36 8.66 -52.99
#